data_AF-A0A0F5IVM6-F1
#
_entry.id   AF-A0A0F5IVM6-F1
#
_cell.length_a   1.000
_cell.length_b   1.000
_cell.length_c   1.000
_cell.angle_alpha   90.00
_cell.angle_beta   90.00
_cell.angle_gamma   90.00
#
_symmetry.space_group_name_H-M   'P 1'
#
loop_
_entity.id
_entity.type
_entity.pdbx_description
1 polymer ?
#
loop_
_entity_poly.entity_id
_entity_poly.type
_entity_poly.pdbx_seq_one_letter_code
_entity_poly.pdbx_strand_id
1 'polypeptide(L)'
;MTKCNENMTPGSSSKGGYLRVERNVLKASFGDNVELRHLARVLLCVQTFVYFREGVVCFNEATFICHAGEWITSYSEMANLTGLCRKTVKKCLIRLKSAGFLQVKDLINYKLISLNNYNRQKPVSVNTDLPSPIGQPAENESTGDFFGQAMNFYNPNNGQKGMVN
;
A
#
# COMPACT_ATOMS: atom_id res chain seq x y z
N MET A 1 16.70 -5.50 -16.14
CA MET A 1 16.74 -5.01 -14.75
C MET A 1 17.08 -6.22 -13.92
N THR A 2 18.29 -6.29 -13.38
CA THR A 2 18.73 -7.45 -12.61
C THR A 2 18.74 -7.01 -11.16
N LYS A 3 17.64 -7.23 -10.43
CA LYS A 3 17.64 -6.98 -9.00
C LYS A 3 18.54 -8.04 -8.35
N CYS A 4 19.58 -7.59 -7.66
CA CYS A 4 20.43 -8.47 -6.86
C CYS A 4 19.62 -9.04 -5.68
N ASN A 5 18.83 -10.09 -5.95
CA ASN A 5 18.24 -11.08 -5.03
C ASN A 5 17.10 -11.91 -5.67
N GLU A 6 16.95 -11.95 -7.00
CA GLU A 6 15.99 -12.81 -7.70
C GLU A 6 16.44 -14.28 -7.86
N ASN A 7 17.26 -14.80 -6.94
CA ASN A 7 17.57 -16.23 -6.92
C ASN A 7 16.41 -16.99 -6.28
N MET A 8 15.33 -17.16 -7.05
CA MET A 8 14.22 -18.04 -6.70
C MET A 8 14.64 -19.47 -7.04
N THR A 9 15.31 -20.15 -6.11
CA THR A 9 15.69 -21.56 -6.27
C THR A 9 14.41 -22.43 -6.29
N PRO A 10 14.06 -23.09 -7.41
CA PRO A 10 12.77 -23.77 -7.55
C PRO A 10 12.84 -25.20 -6.99
N GLY A 11 13.17 -25.33 -5.70
CA GLY A 11 13.60 -26.65 -5.20
C GLY A 11 13.49 -26.94 -3.71
N SER A 12 12.79 -26.14 -2.90
CA SER A 12 12.42 -26.55 -1.52
C SER A 12 11.66 -25.44 -0.77
N SER A 13 10.38 -25.71 -0.48
CA SER A 13 9.47 -24.92 0.35
C SER A 13 9.16 -23.50 -0.11
N SER A 14 7.95 -23.34 -0.66
CA SER A 14 7.23 -22.08 -0.73
C SER A 14 7.23 -21.41 0.66
N LYS A 15 8.19 -20.53 0.91
CA LYS A 15 8.16 -19.57 2.02
C LYS A 15 8.16 -18.18 1.41
N GLY A 16 7.13 -17.90 0.61
CA GLY A 16 6.77 -16.53 0.28
C GLY A 16 6.53 -15.81 1.60
N GLY A 17 7.26 -14.72 1.85
CA GLY A 17 7.02 -13.87 3.01
C GLY A 17 5.59 -13.31 2.97
N TYR A 18 5.01 -13.05 4.14
CA TYR A 18 3.71 -12.40 4.21
C TYR A 18 3.88 -10.88 4.13
N LEU A 19 3.04 -10.23 3.32
CA LEU A 19 2.94 -8.77 3.28
C LEU A 19 1.74 -8.34 4.12
N ARG A 20 1.97 -7.48 5.11
CA ARG A 20 0.89 -6.86 5.86
C ARG A 20 0.27 -5.75 5.02
N VAL A 21 -1.00 -5.92 4.67
CA VAL A 21 -1.79 -4.93 3.93
C VAL A 21 -3.01 -4.53 4.75
N GLU A 22 -3.34 -3.24 4.76
CA GLU A 22 -4.56 -2.76 5.38
C GLU A 22 -5.80 -3.27 4.63
N ARG A 23 -6.80 -3.74 5.38
CA ARG A 23 -8.03 -4.29 4.80
C ARG A 23 -8.77 -3.27 3.94
N ASN A 24 -8.72 -1.98 4.28
CA ASN A 24 -9.37 -0.91 3.53
C ASN A 24 -8.73 -0.74 2.14
N VAL A 25 -7.41 -0.89 2.04
CA VAL A 25 -6.67 -0.84 0.78
C VAL A 25 -7.03 -2.05 -0.09
N LEU A 26 -7.11 -3.25 0.49
CA LEU A 26 -7.58 -4.43 -0.24
C LEU A 26 -9.02 -4.29 -0.71
N LYS A 27 -9.94 -3.84 0.14
CA LYS A 27 -11.33 -3.60 -0.27
C LYS A 27 -11.41 -2.58 -1.41
N ALA A 28 -10.64 -1.49 -1.33
CA ALA A 28 -10.59 -0.49 -2.38
C ALA A 28 -10.05 -1.03 -3.72
N SER A 29 -9.18 -2.06 -3.71
CA SER A 29 -8.68 -2.68 -4.94
C SER A 29 -9.72 -3.55 -5.66
N PHE A 30 -10.77 -4.00 -4.95
CA PHE A 30 -11.90 -4.75 -5.50
C PHE A 30 -13.17 -3.91 -5.64
N GLY A 31 -13.23 -2.71 -5.06
CA GLY A 31 -14.42 -1.86 -5.07
C GLY A 31 -14.71 -1.17 -6.39
N ASP A 32 -15.93 -0.66 -6.55
CA ASP A 32 -16.44 -0.08 -7.81
C ASP A 32 -15.83 1.28 -8.18
N ASN A 33 -15.29 2.02 -7.20
CA ASN A 33 -14.66 3.31 -7.44
C ASN A 33 -13.29 3.13 -8.13
N VAL A 34 -13.23 3.48 -9.42
CA VAL A 34 -12.05 3.35 -10.28
C VAL A 34 -10.83 4.11 -9.72
N GLU A 35 -11.02 5.31 -9.18
CA GLU A 35 -9.91 6.12 -8.65
C GLU A 35 -9.31 5.47 -7.39
N LEU A 36 -10.15 4.98 -6.48
CA LEU A 36 -9.70 4.25 -5.29
C LEU A 36 -9.03 2.93 -5.68
N ARG A 37 -9.55 2.25 -6.71
CA ARG A 37 -8.97 1.02 -7.26
C ARG A 37 -7.57 1.25 -7.79
N HIS A 38 -7.36 2.30 -8.58
CA HIS A 38 -6.04 2.66 -9.10
C HIS A 38 -5.06 2.99 -7.99
N LEU A 39 -5.51 3.75 -6.98
CA LEU A 39 -4.69 4.11 -5.83
C LEU A 39 -4.29 2.88 -5.00
N ALA A 40 -5.23 1.99 -4.74
CA ALA A 40 -4.97 0.73 -4.05
C ALA A 40 -3.98 -0.14 -4.84
N ARG A 41 -4.15 -0.29 -6.16
CA ARG A 41 -3.22 -1.05 -7.01
C ARG A 41 -1.80 -0.48 -6.98
N VAL A 42 -1.65 0.84 -7.09
CA VAL A 42 -0.32 1.49 -7.01
C VAL A 42 0.30 1.30 -5.63
N LEU A 43 -0.47 1.47 -4.56
CA LEU A 43 0.03 1.28 -3.19
C LEU A 43 0.46 -0.17 -2.93
N LEU A 44 -0.36 -1.14 -3.34
CA LEU A 44 -0.05 -2.57 -3.27
C LEU A 44 1.21 -2.93 -4.06
N CYS A 45 1.37 -2.36 -5.26
CA CYS A 45 2.56 -2.54 -6.07
C CYS A 45 3.80 -2.06 -5.32
N VAL A 46 3.77 -0.84 -4.76
CA VAL A 46 4.89 -0.33 -3.95
C VAL A 46 5.18 -1.26 -2.77
N GLN A 47 4.16 -1.63 -1.99
CA GLN A 47 4.32 -2.52 -0.83
C GLN A 47 4.90 -3.90 -1.19
N THR A 48 4.64 -4.38 -2.40
CA THR A 48 5.15 -5.67 -2.88
C THR A 48 6.63 -5.62 -3.27
N PHE A 49 7.08 -4.50 -3.85
CA PHE A 49 8.41 -4.39 -4.46
C PHE A 49 9.43 -3.59 -3.65
N VAL A 50 9.04 -2.99 -2.54
CA VAL A 50 10.00 -2.42 -1.57
C VAL A 50 10.96 -3.48 -1.04
N TYR A 51 12.20 -3.07 -0.83
CA TYR A 51 13.23 -3.95 -0.31
C TYR A 51 12.92 -4.33 1.14
N PHE A 52 13.03 -5.62 1.45
CA PHE A 52 12.80 -6.14 2.80
C PHE A 52 13.96 -5.87 3.76
N ARG A 53 15.16 -5.66 3.21
CA ARG A 53 16.40 -5.44 3.96
C ARG A 53 17.23 -4.41 3.23
N GLU A 54 18.12 -3.77 3.97
CA GLU A 54 19.10 -2.88 3.38
C GLU A 54 20.02 -3.68 2.43
N GLY A 55 20.29 -3.10 1.26
CA GLY A 55 21.08 -3.75 0.24
C GLY A 55 21.55 -2.77 -0.82
N VAL A 56 22.62 -3.18 -1.49
CA VAL A 56 23.18 -2.44 -2.61
C VAL A 56 22.49 -2.87 -3.90
N VAL A 57 21.91 -1.91 -4.61
CA VAL A 57 21.23 -2.12 -5.88
C VAL A 57 22.05 -1.45 -6.97
N CYS A 58 22.55 -2.25 -7.89
CA CYS A 58 23.26 -1.77 -9.06
C CYS A 58 22.26 -1.52 -10.19
N PHE A 59 22.24 -0.28 -10.69
CA PHE A 59 21.41 0.13 -11.82
C PHE A 59 22.28 0.76 -12.89
N ASN A 60 22.44 0.04 -14.00
CA ASN A 60 23.42 0.36 -15.05
C ASN A 60 24.83 0.49 -14.43
N GLU A 61 25.40 1.70 -14.44
CA GLU A 61 26.73 2.03 -13.88
C GLU A 61 26.65 2.70 -12.51
N ALA A 62 25.44 2.95 -11.99
CA ALA A 62 25.23 3.62 -10.71
C ALA A 62 24.86 2.61 -9.62
N THR A 63 25.54 2.73 -8.49
CA THR A 63 25.31 1.89 -7.31
C THR A 63 24.53 2.71 -6.29
N PHE A 64 23.36 2.21 -5.89
CA PHE A 64 22.52 2.85 -4.88
C PHE A 64 22.40 1.98 -3.65
N ILE A 65 22.51 2.60 -2.47
CA ILE A 65 22.17 1.94 -1.20
C ILE A 65 20.67 2.13 -0.99
N CYS A 66 19.93 1.03 -0.92
CA CYS A 66 18.50 1.04 -0.63
C CYS A 66 18.26 0.47 0.75
N HIS A 67 17.51 1.19 1.58
CA HIS A 67 17.12 0.72 2.90
C HIS A 67 15.85 -0.12 2.84
N ALA A 68 15.55 -0.83 3.93
CA ALA A 68 14.30 -1.55 4.05
C ALA A 68 13.09 -0.60 3.93
N GLY A 69 12.11 -0.95 3.11
CA GLY A 69 10.95 -0.11 2.81
C GLY A 69 11.15 0.90 1.68
N GLU A 70 12.31 0.89 1.02
CA GLU A 70 12.60 1.70 -0.16
C GLU A 70 12.47 0.88 -1.45
N TRP A 71 12.16 1.54 -2.55
CA TRP A 71 12.11 0.94 -3.88
C TRP A 71 12.59 1.93 -4.94
N ILE A 72 13.63 1.56 -5.68
CA ILE A 72 14.07 2.30 -6.87
C ILE A 72 13.32 1.77 -8.08
N THR A 73 12.60 2.65 -8.76
CA THR A 73 11.79 2.29 -9.93
C THR A 73 11.60 3.46 -10.89
N SER A 74 10.93 3.22 -12.02
CA SER A 74 10.48 4.25 -12.97
C SER A 74 8.96 4.21 -13.11
N TYR A 75 8.35 5.32 -13.55
CA TYR A 75 6.91 5.32 -13.83
C TYR A 75 6.50 4.32 -14.91
N SER A 76 7.41 3.98 -15.84
CA SER A 76 7.16 2.97 -16.88
C SER A 76 7.12 1.56 -16.29
N GLU A 77 8.05 1.25 -15.39
CA GLU A 77 8.07 -0.05 -14.69
C GLU A 77 6.81 -0.23 -13.83
N MET A 78 6.45 0.78 -13.04
CA MET A 78 5.21 0.77 -12.25
C MET A 78 3.95 0.65 -13.12
N ALA A 79 3.91 1.34 -14.26
CA ALA A 79 2.80 1.24 -15.21
C ALA A 79 2.63 -0.19 -15.72
N ASN A 80 3.73 -0.85 -16.08
CA ASN A 80 3.72 -2.24 -16.53
C ASN A 80 3.25 -3.20 -15.42
N LEU A 81 3.74 -3.02 -14.19
CA LEU A 81 3.38 -3.88 -13.04
C LEU A 81 1.91 -3.71 -12.61
N THR A 82 1.36 -2.51 -12.72
CA THR A 82 -0.01 -2.21 -12.30
C THR A 82 -1.05 -2.33 -13.41
N GLY A 83 -0.61 -2.43 -14.68
CA GLY A 83 -1.47 -2.36 -15.86
C GLY A 83 -2.11 -0.99 -16.08
N LEU A 84 -1.56 0.07 -15.49
CA LEU A 84 -2.08 1.44 -15.57
C LEU A 84 -1.22 2.29 -16.50
N CYS A 85 -1.80 3.33 -17.10
CA CYS A 85 -1.00 4.26 -17.89
C CYS A 85 -0.10 5.13 -16.99
N ARG A 86 1.06 5.56 -17.53
CA ARG A 86 2.06 6.36 -16.80
C ARG A 86 1.48 7.63 -16.16
N LYS A 87 0.51 8.28 -16.83
CA LYS A 87 -0.17 9.48 -16.31
C LYS A 87 -0.98 9.17 -15.05
N THR A 88 -1.72 8.06 -15.05
CA THR A 88 -2.50 7.61 -13.89
C THR A 88 -1.59 7.24 -12.73
N VAL A 89 -0.50 6.50 -12.97
CA VAL A 89 0.48 6.16 -11.94
C VAL A 89 1.05 7.42 -11.28
N LYS A 90 1.44 8.42 -12.08
CA LYS A 90 1.94 9.71 -11.56
C LYS A 90 0.89 10.42 -10.70
N LYS A 91 -0.36 10.50 -11.17
CA LYS A 91 -1.49 11.09 -10.41
C LYS A 91 -1.70 10.35 -9.08
N CYS A 92 -1.69 9.02 -9.11
CA CYS A 92 -1.85 8.18 -7.93
C CYS A 92 -0.73 8.39 -6.92
N LEU A 93 0.53 8.44 -7.36
CA LEU A 93 1.69 8.68 -6.48
C LEU A 93 1.63 10.05 -5.81
N ILE A 94 1.20 11.09 -6.53
CA ILE A 94 1.02 12.43 -5.93
C ILE A 94 -0.04 12.37 -4.82
N ARG A 95 -1.18 11.73 -5.07
CA ARG A 95 -2.24 11.58 -4.05
C ARG A 95 -1.78 10.76 -2.86
N LEU A 96 -1.06 9.66 -3.08
CA LEU A 96 -0.51 8.82 -2.00
C LEU A 96 0.55 9.56 -1.18
N LYS A 97 1.37 10.41 -1.83
CA LYS A 97 2.33 11.29 -1.16
C LYS A 97 1.61 12.33 -0.30
N SER A 98 0.59 13.00 -0.84
CA SER A 98 -0.23 13.98 -0.09
C SER A 98 -0.96 13.36 1.09
N ALA A 99 -1.39 12.11 0.98
CA ALA A 99 -2.02 11.36 2.07
C ALA A 99 -1.01 10.76 3.08
N GLY A 100 0.30 10.97 2.89
CA GLY A 100 1.32 10.57 3.85
C GLY A 100 1.68 9.08 3.85
N PHE A 101 1.22 8.29 2.86
CA PHE A 101 1.55 6.86 2.79
C PHE A 101 3.00 6.61 2.34
N LEU A 102 3.51 7.46 1.44
CA LEU A 102 4.82 7.29 0.81
C LEU A 102 5.51 8.62 0.56
N GLN A 103 6.83 8.55 0.38
CA GLN A 103 7.66 9.62 -0.15
C GLN A 103 8.22 9.23 -1.50
N VAL A 104 8.33 10.21 -2.40
CA VAL A 104 8.97 10.04 -3.70
C VAL A 104 10.10 11.06 -3.79
N LYS A 105 11.31 10.57 -4.00
CA LYS A 105 12.51 11.36 -4.28
C LYS A 105 12.93 11.12 -5.73
N ASP A 106 13.26 12.20 -6.41
CA ASP A 106 13.74 12.14 -7.78
C ASP A 106 15.22 11.72 -7.78
N LEU A 107 15.52 10.63 -8.48
CA LEU A 107 16.87 10.29 -8.92
C LEU A 107 17.01 10.69 -10.40
N ILE A 108 18.25 10.69 -10.92
CA ILE A 108 18.58 11.15 -12.29
C ILE A 108 17.59 10.59 -13.33
N ASN A 109 17.52 9.26 -13.46
CA ASN A 109 16.63 8.57 -14.41
C ASN A 109 15.51 7.76 -13.73
N TYR A 110 15.54 7.69 -12.39
CA TYR A 110 14.67 6.83 -11.60
C TYR A 110 13.97 7.63 -10.49
N LYS A 111 13.12 6.95 -9.74
CA LYS A 111 12.44 7.47 -8.56
C LYS A 111 12.73 6.53 -7.41
N LEU A 112 13.14 7.09 -6.29
CA LEU A 112 13.22 6.39 -5.02
C LEU A 112 11.89 6.59 -4.29
N ILE A 113 11.16 5.51 -4.08
CA ILE A 113 9.91 5.50 -3.33
C ILE A 113 10.20 4.91 -1.95
N SER A 114 9.89 5.64 -0.89
CA SER A 114 10.08 5.19 0.49
C SER A 114 8.73 5.13 1.20
N LEU A 115 8.41 4.00 1.86
CA LEU A 115 7.18 3.85 2.64
C LEU A 115 7.36 4.47 4.03
N ASN A 116 6.48 5.39 4.42
CA ASN A 116 6.61 6.13 5.68
C ASN A 116 6.43 5.26 6.94
N ASN A 117 5.68 4.15 6.85
CA ASN A 117 5.33 3.29 7.98
C ASN A 117 5.77 1.82 7.80
N TYR A 118 6.81 1.55 7.01
CA TYR A 118 7.21 0.17 6.67
C TYR A 118 7.43 -0.72 7.90
N ASN A 119 7.93 -0.16 9.00
CA ASN A 119 8.30 -0.93 10.21
C ASN A 119 7.37 -0.70 11.42
N ARG A 120 6.23 0.00 11.25
CA ARG A 120 5.36 0.34 12.39
C ARG A 120 4.48 -0.86 12.77
N GLN A 121 5.06 -1.78 13.55
CA GLN A 121 4.27 -2.65 14.41
C GLN A 121 3.59 -1.75 15.45
N LYS A 122 2.29 -1.48 15.30
CA LYS A 122 1.50 -1.14 16.48
C LYS A 122 1.44 -2.42 17.33
N PRO A 123 1.99 -2.46 18.56
CA PRO A 123 1.70 -3.56 19.44
C PRO A 123 0.18 -3.60 19.60
N VAL A 124 -0.43 -4.72 19.25
CA VAL A 124 -1.80 -4.99 19.67
C VAL A 124 -1.68 -5.31 21.16
N SER A 125 -1.89 -4.31 22.00
CA SER A 125 -2.17 -4.55 23.41
C SER A 125 -3.49 -5.30 23.47
N VAL A 126 -3.41 -6.63 23.55
CA VAL A 126 -4.53 -7.47 23.98
C VAL A 126 -4.71 -7.15 25.46
N ASN A 127 -5.60 -6.20 25.75
CA ASN A 127 -6.13 -6.06 27.10
C ASN A 127 -7.10 -7.21 27.29
N THR A 128 -6.60 -8.31 27.85
CA THR A 128 -7.45 -9.27 28.54
C THR A 128 -7.93 -8.57 29.81
N ASP A 129 -9.24 -8.29 29.91
CA ASP A 129 -10.08 -8.49 31.11
C ASP A 129 -11.36 -7.61 31.08
N LEU A 130 -12.51 -8.28 30.84
CA LEU A 130 -13.93 -8.03 31.26
C LEU A 130 -14.62 -6.65 31.04
N PRO A 131 -15.97 -6.54 31.12
CA PRO A 131 -16.76 -5.60 30.33
C PRO A 131 -17.47 -4.48 31.12
N SER A 132 -17.75 -3.40 30.41
CA SER A 132 -18.77 -2.34 30.65
C SER A 132 -18.37 -1.16 31.56
N PRO A 133 -19.03 0.03 31.48
CA PRO A 133 -20.18 0.42 30.65
C PRO A 133 -19.99 1.71 29.81
N ILE A 134 -21.01 1.95 28.99
CA ILE A 134 -21.30 3.08 28.08
C ILE A 134 -20.90 4.45 28.63
N GLY A 135 -20.18 5.25 27.82
CA GLY A 135 -20.02 6.69 28.08
C GLY A 135 -18.94 7.40 27.24
N GLN A 136 -19.41 8.10 26.20
CA GLN A 136 -18.80 9.25 25.51
C GLN A 136 -17.75 9.03 24.40
N PRO A 137 -17.90 9.74 23.26
CA PRO A 137 -17.01 9.66 22.11
C PRO A 137 -15.77 10.55 22.32
N ALA A 138 -14.59 9.96 22.32
CA ALA A 138 -13.35 10.70 22.15
C ALA A 138 -13.16 11.01 20.66
N GLU A 139 -13.67 12.17 20.25
CA GLU A 139 -13.26 12.83 19.00
C GLU A 139 -11.85 13.41 19.21
N ASN A 140 -10.90 12.94 18.41
CA ASN A 140 -9.64 13.56 17.96
C ASN A 140 -8.86 12.42 17.25
N GLU A 141 -8.48 12.45 15.98
CA GLU A 141 -8.12 13.56 15.12
C GLU A 141 -8.52 13.27 13.67
N SER A 142 -9.00 14.32 13.02
CA SER A 142 -9.25 14.43 11.59
C SER A 142 -7.95 14.18 10.79
N THR A 143 -7.84 13.00 10.21
CA THR A 143 -7.17 12.82 8.91
C THR A 143 -8.15 12.02 8.07
N GLY A 144 -8.84 12.71 7.16
CA GLY A 144 -9.89 12.14 6.32
C GLY A 144 -9.47 10.78 5.78
N ASP A 145 -10.17 9.75 6.23
CA ASP A 145 -9.83 8.35 6.04
C ASP A 145 -10.00 8.01 4.55
N PHE A 146 -8.93 8.20 3.77
CA PHE A 146 -8.94 8.20 2.31
C PHE A 146 -9.49 6.88 1.73
N PHE A 147 -9.25 5.77 2.44
CA PHE A 147 -9.83 4.46 2.16
C PHE A 147 -11.01 4.09 3.07
N GLY A 148 -11.41 4.96 4.01
CA GLY A 148 -12.57 4.77 4.88
C GLY A 148 -13.88 4.64 4.10
N GLN A 149 -13.98 5.26 2.93
CA GLN A 149 -15.13 5.06 2.02
C GLN A 149 -15.27 3.61 1.53
N ALA A 150 -14.18 2.83 1.50
CA ALA A 150 -14.22 1.41 1.14
C ALA A 150 -14.78 0.52 2.26
N MET A 151 -15.04 1.05 3.46
CA MET A 151 -15.64 0.29 4.56
C MET A 151 -17.15 0.11 4.43
N ASN A 152 -17.82 0.89 3.57
CA ASN A 152 -19.26 0.82 3.35
C ASN A 152 -19.75 -0.47 2.67
N PHE A 153 -18.83 -1.38 2.31
CA PHE A 153 -19.15 -2.67 1.68
C PHE A 153 -20.12 -3.55 2.48
N TYR A 154 -20.22 -3.35 3.80
CA TYR A 154 -21.13 -4.10 4.69
C TYR A 154 -22.28 -3.28 5.26
N ASN A 155 -22.47 -2.02 4.82
CA ASN A 155 -23.54 -1.17 5.37
C ASN A 155 -24.66 -1.06 4.32
N PRO A 156 -25.72 -1.88 4.39
CA PRO A 156 -26.76 -1.93 3.35
C PRO A 156 -27.78 -0.79 3.48
N ASN A 157 -27.57 0.18 4.39
CA ASN A 157 -28.60 1.14 4.78
C ASN A 157 -28.86 2.30 3.80
N ASN A 158 -28.39 2.21 2.56
CA ASN A 158 -28.83 3.11 1.49
C ASN A 158 -29.89 2.43 0.60
N GLY A 159 -31.13 2.43 1.09
CA GLY A 159 -32.27 2.83 0.26
C GLY A 159 -32.84 1.87 -0.79
N GLN A 160 -32.86 0.55 -0.56
CA GLN A 160 -33.79 -0.33 -1.29
C GLN A 160 -34.72 -1.08 -0.32
N LYS A 161 -35.92 -0.53 -0.12
CA LYS A 161 -37.08 -1.31 0.32
C LYS A 161 -37.41 -2.31 -0.79
N GLY A 162 -36.84 -3.49 -0.72
CA GLY A 162 -37.30 -4.65 -1.49
C GLY A 162 -38.59 -5.15 -0.86
N MET A 163 -39.73 -4.78 -1.47
CA MET A 163 -41.02 -5.41 -1.19
C MET A 163 -40.97 -6.82 -1.79
N VAL A 164 -41.11 -7.84 -0.95
CA VAL A 164 -41.27 -9.22 -1.40
C VAL A 164 -42.77 -9.42 -1.60
N ASN A 165 -43.20 -9.68 -2.84
CA ASN A 165 -44.53 -10.22 -3.13
C ASN A 165 -44.56 -11.71 -2.80
#